data_AF-A0A7H4P263-F1
#
_entry.id   AF-A0A7H4P263-F1
#
_cell.length_a   1.000
_cell.length_b   1.000
_cell.length_c   1.000
_cell.angle_alpha   90.00
_cell.angle_beta   90.00
_cell.angle_gamma   90.00
#
_symmetry.space_group_name_H-M   'P 1'
#
loop_
_entity.id
_entity.type
_entity.pdbx_description
1 polymer ?
#
loop_
_entity_poly.entity_id
_entity_poly.type
_entity_poly.pdbx_seq_one_letter_code
_entity_poly.pdbx_strand_id
1 'polypeptide(L)'
;MDTKPQLEIYADDVKCSHGATIGRIDDEQLFYLRSRGITQQAAQQMILYAFAAELTEAIDDEALRQQILARIGQRLPGGNL
;
A
#
# COMPACT_ATOMS: atom_id res chain seq x y z
N MET A 1 -14.36 -5.91 0.67
CA MET A 1 -13.90 -4.71 -0.04
C MET A 1 -14.88 -4.50 -1.16
N ASP A 2 -15.64 -3.42 -1.12
CA ASP A 2 -16.60 -3.05 -2.16
C ASP A 2 -16.09 -1.77 -2.81
N THR A 3 -15.96 -1.77 -4.13
CA THR A 3 -15.52 -0.60 -4.90
C THR A 3 -16.51 -0.36 -6.04
N LYS A 4 -16.96 0.87 -6.20
CA LYS A 4 -17.93 1.27 -7.24
C LYS A 4 -17.49 2.58 -7.90
N PRO A 5 -16.57 2.52 -8.87
CA PRO A 5 -16.18 3.71 -9.61
C PRO A 5 -17.26 4.12 -10.61
N GLN A 6 -17.54 5.42 -10.70
CA GLN A 6 -18.53 5.99 -11.62
C GLN A 6 -17.97 7.28 -12.24
N LEU A 7 -18.25 7.49 -13.53
CA LEU A 7 -17.89 8.71 -14.27
C LEU A 7 -19.14 9.20 -15.01
N GLU A 8 -19.49 10.47 -14.82
CA GLU A 8 -20.53 11.17 -15.58
C GLU A 8 -19.84 12.29 -16.37
N ILE A 9 -19.73 12.12 -17.69
CA ILE A 9 -18.97 13.01 -18.59
C ILE A 9 -19.95 13.68 -19.57
N TYR A 10 -20.01 15.01 -19.53
CA TYR A 10 -20.90 15.83 -20.37
C TYR A 10 -20.15 16.71 -21.40
N ALA A 11 -18.85 16.49 -21.57
CA ALA A 11 -17.99 17.28 -22.45
C ALA A 11 -17.31 16.40 -23.51
N ASP A 12 -17.06 16.97 -24.69
CA ASP A 12 -16.70 16.21 -25.89
C ASP A 12 -15.18 16.00 -26.07
N ASP A 13 -14.34 16.81 -25.43
CA ASP A 13 -12.87 16.76 -25.54
C ASP A 13 -12.19 16.55 -24.16
N VAL A 14 -12.40 15.38 -23.58
CA VAL A 14 -11.79 15.00 -22.30
C VAL A 14 -11.16 13.61 -22.35
N LYS A 15 -10.11 13.40 -21.55
CA LYS A 15 -9.53 12.08 -21.28
C LYS A 15 -9.81 11.71 -19.83
N CYS A 16 -10.66 10.70 -19.64
CA CYS A 16 -11.02 10.21 -18.32
C CYS A 16 -10.82 8.70 -18.25
N SER A 17 -10.15 8.23 -17.20
CA SER A 17 -10.00 6.80 -16.91
C SER A 17 -10.12 6.59 -15.40
N HIS A 18 -10.51 5.38 -15.03
CA HIS A 18 -10.49 4.93 -13.65
C HIS A 18 -10.03 3.47 -13.62
N GLY A 19 -9.32 3.09 -12.56
CA GLY A 19 -8.90 1.71 -12.33
C GLY A 19 -9.03 1.39 -10.85
N ALA A 20 -9.52 0.20 -10.54
CA ALA A 20 -9.55 -0.35 -9.20
C ALA A 20 -9.04 -1.78 -9.25
N THR A 21 -8.04 -2.10 -8.42
CA THR A 21 -7.49 -3.45 -8.28
C THR A 21 -7.75 -3.96 -6.87
N ILE A 22 -8.05 -5.26 -6.76
CA ILE A 22 -8.21 -5.95 -5.48
C ILE A 22 -7.25 -7.14 -5.52
N GLY A 23 -6.45 -7.27 -4.47
CA GLY A 23 -5.44 -8.33 -4.37
C GLY A 23 -5.21 -8.73 -2.92
N ARG A 24 -4.45 -9.82 -2.76
CA ARG A 24 -3.87 -10.26 -1.50
C ARG A 24 -2.35 -10.08 -1.56
N ILE A 25 -1.66 -10.27 -0.45
CA ILE A 25 -0.19 -10.32 -0.45
C ILE A 25 0.26 -11.41 -1.43
N ASP A 26 1.26 -11.09 -2.25
CA ASP A 26 1.84 -12.03 -3.21
C ASP A 26 2.68 -13.08 -2.47
N ASP A 27 2.22 -14.33 -2.54
CA ASP A 27 2.87 -15.47 -1.87
C ASP A 27 4.27 -15.76 -2.46
N GLU A 28 4.53 -15.43 -3.72
CA GLU A 28 5.83 -15.60 -4.36
C GLU A 28 6.84 -14.56 -3.84
N GLN A 29 6.42 -13.31 -3.70
CA GLN A 29 7.23 -12.26 -3.06
C GLN A 29 7.52 -12.59 -1.59
N LEU A 30 6.50 -13.09 -0.88
CA LEU A 30 6.66 -13.53 0.50
C LEU A 30 7.64 -14.70 0.61
N PHE A 31 7.52 -15.71 -0.25
CA PHE A 31 8.45 -16.84 -0.32
C PHE A 31 9.88 -16.36 -0.62
N TYR A 32 10.03 -15.46 -1.59
CA TYR A 32 11.33 -14.91 -1.97
C TYR A 32 12.02 -14.24 -0.80
N LEU A 33 11.35 -13.33 -0.08
CA LEU A 33 11.90 -12.66 1.09
C LEU A 33 12.25 -13.65 2.21
N ARG A 34 11.38 -14.63 2.45
CA ARG A 34 11.62 -15.67 3.47
C ARG A 34 12.79 -16.58 3.12
N SER A 35 13.01 -16.88 1.84
CA SER A 35 14.16 -17.66 1.37
C SER A 35 15.50 -16.98 1.68
N ARG A 36 15.49 -15.66 1.89
CA ARG A 36 16.65 -14.85 2.29
C ARG A 36 16.81 -14.72 3.81
N GLY A 37 16.04 -15.48 4.59
CA GLY A 37 16.10 -15.48 6.05
C GLY A 37 15.25 -14.40 6.73
N ILE A 38 14.45 -13.65 5.98
CA ILE A 38 13.53 -12.65 6.54
C ILE A 38 12.36 -13.38 7.19
N THR A 39 11.98 -12.97 8.40
CA THR A 39 10.84 -13.57 9.10
C THR A 39 9.57 -13.32 8.31
N GLN A 40 8.58 -14.20 8.41
CA GLN A 40 7.31 -14.03 7.72
C GLN A 40 6.66 -12.67 8.04
N GLN A 41 6.71 -12.26 9.30
CA GLN A 41 6.17 -10.98 9.75
C GLN A 41 6.92 -9.80 9.13
N ALA A 42 8.25 -9.80 9.16
CA ALA A 42 9.04 -8.71 8.56
C ALA A 42 8.82 -8.64 7.04
N ALA A 43 8.74 -9.77 6.36
CA ALA A 43 8.47 -9.82 4.92
C ALA A 43 7.08 -9.26 4.57
N GLN A 44 6.05 -9.60 5.35
CA GLN A 44 4.71 -9.02 5.19
C GLN A 44 4.72 -7.51 5.43
N GLN A 45 5.41 -7.04 6.47
CA GLN A 45 5.54 -5.62 6.74
C GLN A 45 6.24 -4.89 5.59
N MET A 46 7.33 -5.44 5.06
CA MET A 46 8.05 -4.85 3.91
C MET A 46 7.13 -4.69 2.69
N ILE A 47 6.36 -5.73 2.34
CA ILE A 47 5.44 -5.68 1.20
C ILE A 47 4.34 -4.64 1.43
N LEU A 48 3.78 -4.57 2.65
CA LEU A 48 2.73 -3.60 2.99
C LEU A 48 3.24 -2.16 3.02
N TYR A 49 4.46 -1.92 3.52
CA TYR A 49 5.09 -0.61 3.44
C TYR A 49 5.39 -0.22 2.00
N ALA A 50 5.89 -1.14 1.16
CA ALA A 50 6.11 -0.88 -0.26
C ALA A 50 4.80 -0.54 -0.99
N PHE A 51 3.70 -1.20 -0.64
CA PHE A 51 2.36 -0.85 -1.17
C PHE A 51 1.91 0.55 -0.76
N ALA A 52 2.20 0.98 0.47
CA ALA A 52 1.85 2.31 0.97
C ALA A 52 2.88 3.40 0.61
N ALA A 53 4.01 3.04 0.01
CA ALA A 53 5.13 3.95 -0.25
C ALA A 53 4.70 5.12 -1.15
N GLU A 54 4.01 4.85 -2.26
CA GLU A 54 3.54 5.90 -3.18
C GLU A 54 2.69 6.98 -2.48
N LEU A 55 1.82 6.58 -1.55
CA LEU A 55 0.98 7.50 -0.78
C LEU A 55 1.77 8.25 0.30
N THR A 56 2.74 7.59 0.93
CA THR A 56 3.48 8.15 2.07
C THR A 56 4.65 9.02 1.62
N GLU A 57 5.30 8.70 0.51
CA GLU A 57 6.38 9.49 -0.10
C GLU A 57 5.88 10.80 -0.72
N ALA A 58 4.59 10.87 -1.08
CA ALA A 58 3.95 12.13 -1.51
C ALA A 58 3.81 13.17 -0.37
N ILE A 59 4.15 12.82 0.86
CA ILE A 59 4.12 13.72 2.02
C ILE A 59 5.51 14.36 2.19
N ASP A 60 5.60 15.64 1.84
CA ASP A 60 6.86 16.41 1.89
C ASP A 60 7.36 16.63 3.32
N ASP A 61 6.45 16.80 4.29
CA ASP A 61 6.81 16.97 5.69
C ASP A 61 7.27 15.64 6.30
N GLU A 62 8.58 15.55 6.57
CA GLU A 62 9.20 14.35 7.15
C GLU A 62 8.57 13.97 8.49
N ALA A 63 8.34 14.93 9.38
CA ALA A 63 7.83 14.65 10.72
C ALA A 63 6.41 14.07 10.66
N LEU A 64 5.58 14.61 9.76
CA LEU A 64 4.24 14.10 9.49
C LEU A 64 4.30 12.71 8.85
N ARG A 65 5.19 12.50 7.87
CA ARG A 65 5.37 11.21 7.22
C ARG A 65 5.78 10.12 8.21
N GLN A 66 6.72 10.40 9.11
CA GLN A 66 7.14 9.46 10.14
C GLN A 66 6.00 9.12 11.12
N GLN A 67 5.18 10.10 11.51
CA GLN A 67 3.99 9.84 12.34
C GLN A 67 2.98 8.93 11.65
N ILE A 68 2.77 9.14 10.35
CA ILE A 68 1.86 8.32 9.55
C ILE A 68 2.41 6.89 9.40
N LEU A 69 3.70 6.74 9.10
CA LEU A 69 4.35 5.42 9.02
C LEU A 69 4.28 4.66 10.34
N ALA A 70 4.55 5.32 11.47
CA ALA A 70 4.38 4.71 12.79
C ALA A 70 2.93 4.26 13.03
N ARG A 71 1.96 5.08 12.61
CA ARG A 71 0.54 4.77 12.76
C ARG A 71 0.06 3.65 11.83
N ILE A 72 0.67 3.50 10.66
CA ILE A 72 0.48 2.34 9.77
C ILE A 72 1.06 1.09 10.43
N GLY A 73 2.28 1.15 10.94
CA GLY A 73 2.97 0.04 11.58
C GLY A 73 2.20 -0.58 12.74
N GLN A 74 1.54 0.24 13.56
CA GLN A 74 0.65 -0.21 14.65
C GLN A 74 -0.56 -1.04 14.17
N ARG A 75 -0.96 -0.92 12.90
CA ARG A 75 -2.10 -1.64 12.31
C ARG A 75 -1.69 -2.85 11.47
N LEU A 76 -0.39 -3.07 11.26
CA LEU A 76 0.10 -4.23 10.53
C LEU A 76 0.05 -5.49 11.41
N PRO A 77 -0.10 -6.69 10.80
CA PRO A 77 -0.06 -7.96 11.53
C PRO A 77 1.22 -8.09 12.37
N GLY A 78 1.05 -8.35 13.67
CA GLY A 78 2.15 -8.48 14.64
C GLY A 78 2.71 -7.16 15.18
N GLY A 79 2.00 -6.05 15.03
CA GLY A 79 2.43 -4.72 15.46
C GLY A 79 2.99 -4.64 16.88
N ASN A 80 4.30 -4.38 16.96
CA ASN A 80 4.98 -3.61 17.99
C ASN A 80 6.13 -2.87 17.29
N LEU A 81 6.12 -1.53 17.39
CA LEU A 81 7.33 -0.71 17.27
C LEU A 81 7.73 -0.35 18.68
#